data_AF-A0A947S022-F1
#
_entry.id   AF-A0A947S022-F1
#
_cell.length_a   1.000
_cell.length_b   1.000
_cell.length_c   1.000
_cell.angle_alpha   90.00
_cell.angle_beta   90.00
_cell.angle_gamma   90.00
#
_symmetry.space_group_name_H-M   'P 1'
#
loop_
_entity.id
_entity.type
_entity.pdbx_description
1 polymer ?
#
loop_
_entity_poly.entity_id
_entity_poly.type
_entity_poly.pdbx_seq_one_letter_code
_entity_poly.pdbx_strand_id
1 'polypeptide(L)'
;MESFDELLKRDEQREKDGFSKKIKIRRILTGPGKVIAVPFVEEEKLLHGEFEPTTDSDGEESQEGEGKLGDMVGQGEGDVGEVIGKRPLEEGG
;
A
#
# COMPACT_ATOMS: atom_id res chain seq x y z
N MET A 1 -10.31 16.08 13.19
CA MET A 1 -9.80 15.12 14.20
C MET A 1 -10.75 13.94 14.14
N GLU A 2 -10.30 12.80 13.65
CA GLU A 2 -11.17 11.61 13.49
C GLU A 2 -11.36 10.92 14.84
N SER A 3 -12.53 10.34 15.06
CA SER A 3 -12.81 9.57 16.28
C SER A 3 -12.16 8.18 16.23
N PHE A 4 -11.96 7.57 17.40
CA PHE A 4 -11.41 6.20 17.46
C PHE A 4 -12.30 5.17 16.75
N ASP A 5 -13.63 5.35 16.82
CA ASP A 5 -14.59 4.46 16.14
C ASP A 5 -14.52 4.59 14.62
N GLU A 6 -14.29 5.80 14.08
CA GLU A 6 -14.09 6.00 12.65
C GLU A 6 -12.80 5.34 12.16
N LEU A 7 -11.72 5.41 12.96
CA LEU A 7 -10.47 4.73 12.67
C LEU A 7 -10.63 3.21 12.63
N LEU A 8 -11.41 2.63 13.55
CA LEU A 8 -11.72 1.19 13.56
C LEU A 8 -12.53 0.76 12.33
N LYS A 9 -13.52 1.54 11.91
CA LYS A 9 -14.32 1.25 10.69
C LYS A 9 -13.44 1.25 9.43
N ARG A 10 -12.48 2.17 9.35
CA ARG A 10 -11.50 2.16 8.25
C ARG A 10 -10.59 0.94 8.30
N ASP A 11 -10.17 0.53 9.49
CA ASP A 11 -9.34 -0.66 9.66
C ASP A 11 -10.08 -1.95 9.26
N GLU A 12 -11.39 -2.02 9.52
CA GLU A 12 -12.26 -3.11 9.03
C GLU A 12 -12.39 -3.12 7.51
N GLN A 13 -12.44 -1.95 6.86
CA GLN A 13 -12.47 -1.87 5.41
C GLN A 13 -11.15 -2.39 4.81
N ARG A 14 -10.01 -2.09 5.45
CA ARG A 14 -8.69 -2.61 5.08
C ARG A 14 -8.67 -4.14 5.02
N GLU A 15 -9.29 -4.79 6.01
CA GLU A 15 -9.42 -6.25 6.07
C GLU A 15 -10.25 -6.81 4.91
N LYS A 16 -11.34 -6.13 4.54
CA LYS A 16 -12.14 -6.51 3.35
C LYS A 16 -11.37 -6.36 2.05
N ASP A 17 -10.49 -5.36 1.98
CA ASP A 17 -9.65 -5.09 0.82
C ASP A 17 -8.41 -6.02 0.77
N GLY A 18 -8.29 -6.98 1.71
CA GLY A 18 -7.23 -8.00 1.74
C GLY A 18 -5.97 -7.61 2.53
N PHE A 19 -5.97 -6.46 3.19
CA PHE A 19 -4.87 -6.03 4.05
C PHE A 19 -5.11 -6.44 5.50
N SER A 20 -4.06 -6.80 6.22
CA SER A 20 -4.17 -7.05 7.67
C SER A 20 -4.56 -5.78 8.45
N LYS A 21 -5.26 -5.96 9.58
CA LYS A 21 -5.56 -4.87 10.52
C LYS A 21 -4.31 -4.14 10.96
N LYS A 22 -4.37 -2.82 10.90
CA LYS A 22 -3.27 -1.92 11.25
C LYS A 22 -3.33 -1.49 12.71
N ILE A 23 -4.54 -1.35 13.28
CA ILE A 23 -4.73 -0.91 14.66
C ILE A 23 -4.67 -2.12 15.59
N LYS A 24 -3.73 -2.10 16.53
CA LYS A 24 -3.56 -3.12 17.56
C LYS A 24 -3.90 -2.54 18.92
N ILE A 25 -4.46 -3.36 19.81
CA ILE A 25 -4.80 -2.94 21.19
C ILE A 25 -3.90 -3.69 22.17
N ARG A 26 -3.05 -2.95 22.89
CA ARG A 26 -2.30 -3.49 24.02
C ARG A 26 -3.11 -3.29 25.29
N ARG A 27 -3.23 -4.34 26.11
CA ARG A 27 -3.91 -4.30 27.41
C ARG A 27 -2.89 -4.28 28.54
N ILE A 28 -3.03 -3.33 29.45
CA ILE A 28 -2.17 -3.18 30.64
C ILE A 28 -3.05 -3.39 31.87
N LEU A 29 -2.71 -4.40 32.69
CA LEU A 29 -3.38 -4.64 33.97
C LEU A 29 -2.82 -3.66 35.01
N THR A 30 -3.68 -2.83 35.58
CA THR A 30 -3.25 -1.79 36.54
C THR A 30 -3.70 -2.07 37.98
N GLY A 31 -4.51 -3.10 38.18
CA GLY A 31 -4.98 -3.53 39.49
C GLY A 31 -6.09 -4.57 39.37
N PRO A 32 -6.62 -5.08 40.49
CA PRO A 32 -7.70 -6.05 40.49
C PRO A 32 -8.92 -5.48 39.76
N GLY A 33 -9.30 -6.10 38.64
CA GLY A 33 -10.42 -5.69 37.80
C GLY A 33 -10.20 -4.44 36.94
N LYS A 34 -9.00 -3.84 36.93
CA LYS A 34 -8.71 -2.62 36.14
C LYS A 34 -7.78 -2.91 34.96
N VAL A 35 -8.20 -2.49 33.78
CA VAL A 35 -7.46 -2.67 32.53
C VAL A 35 -7.42 -1.36 31.75
N ILE A 36 -6.22 -0.96 31.33
CA ILE A 36 -6.03 0.13 30.36
C ILE A 36 -5.82 -0.49 28.98
N ALA A 37 -6.58 -0.04 27.99
CA ALA A 37 -6.40 -0.40 26.59
C ALA A 37 -5.68 0.74 25.87
N VAL A 38 -4.52 0.45 25.30
CA VAL A 38 -3.71 1.42 24.55
C VAL A 38 -3.72 1.01 23.08
N PRO A 39 -4.37 1.79 22.19
CA PRO A 39 -4.27 1.56 20.76
C PRO A 39 -2.88 1.97 20.25
N PHE A 40 -2.31 1.18 19.36
CA PHE A 40 -1.05 1.49 18.69
C PHE A 40 -1.05 0.95 17.26
N VAL A 41 -0.16 1.49 16.43
CA VAL A 41 0.07 1.07 15.04
C VAL A 41 1.57 0.89 14.83
N GLU A 42 1.95 0.02 13.90
CA GLU A 42 3.33 -0.12 13.45
C GLU A 42 3.42 0.38 12.00
N GLU A 43 4.45 1.16 11.69
CA GLU A 43 4.77 1.54 10.32
C GLU A 43 5.55 0.43 9.63
N GLU A 44 5.24 0.19 8.37
CA GLU A 44 5.99 -0.75 7.55
C GLU A 44 7.42 -0.22 7.35
N LYS A 45 8.39 -1.10 7.55
CA LYS A 45 9.78 -0.74 7.32
C LYS A 45 10.05 -0.82 5.82
N LEU A 46 10.36 0.31 5.22
CA LEU A 46 10.93 0.34 3.87
C LEU A 46 12.38 -0.14 3.96
N LEU A 47 12.59 -1.42 3.67
CA LEU A 47 13.92 -1.99 3.53
C LEU A 47 14.43 -1.63 2.14
N HIS A 48 15.48 -0.81 2.08
CA HIS A 48 16.21 -0.61 0.85
C HIS A 48 17.21 -1.76 0.75
N GLY A 49 16.94 -2.72 -0.14
CA GLY A 49 17.91 -3.76 -0.49
C GLY A 49 18.90 -3.21 -1.50
N GLU A 50 20.11 -3.77 -1.53
CA GLU A 50 20.90 -3.76 -2.77
C GLU A 50 20.15 -4.67 -3.76
N PHE A 51 19.53 -4.05 -4.75
CA PHE A 51 18.89 -4.78 -5.84
C PHE A 51 20.00 -5.38 -6.70
N GLU A 52 20.28 -6.66 -6.53
CA GLU A 52 21.05 -7.44 -7.48
C GLU A 52 20.07 -8.07 -8.48
N PRO A 53 19.94 -7.54 -9.71
CA PRO A 53 19.14 -8.20 -10.73
C PRO A 53 19.77 -9.56 -11.05
N THR A 54 19.13 -10.66 -10.66
CA THR A 54 19.52 -11.97 -11.17
C THR A 54 19.21 -11.99 -12.66
N THR A 55 20.27 -11.98 -13.47
CA THR A 55 20.18 -12.24 -14.89
C THR A 55 20.05 -13.74 -15.06
N ASP A 56 18.87 -14.27 -14.75
CA ASP A 56 18.54 -15.64 -15.12
C ASP A 56 18.19 -15.61 -16.61
N SER A 57 19.24 -15.72 -17.42
CA SER A 57 19.14 -16.23 -18.78
C SER A 57 18.62 -17.66 -18.68
N ASP A 58 17.67 -17.98 -19.54
CA ASP A 58 17.24 -19.31 -19.96
C ASP A 58 16.06 -19.93 -19.18
N GLY A 59 14.84 -19.71 -19.70
CA GLY A 59 13.68 -20.53 -19.36
C GLY A 59 12.34 -19.92 -19.74
N GLU A 60 11.94 -20.10 -20.99
CA GLU A 60 10.64 -19.74 -21.56
C GLU A 60 9.45 -20.24 -20.72
N GLU A 61 8.55 -19.33 -20.32
CA GLU A 61 7.07 -19.43 -20.46
C GLU A 61 6.39 -18.36 -19.58
N SER A 62 6.17 -17.16 -20.15
CA SER A 62 5.11 -16.21 -19.77
C SER A 62 5.04 -15.07 -20.80
N GLN A 63 4.40 -15.34 -21.93
CA GLN A 63 3.63 -14.34 -22.68
C GLN A 63 2.42 -13.98 -21.78
N GLU A 64 1.97 -12.76 -21.52
CA GLU A 64 1.98 -11.51 -22.28
C GLU A 64 1.99 -10.33 -21.29
N GLY A 65 2.80 -9.33 -21.58
CA GLY A 65 2.92 -8.12 -20.77
C GLY A 65 4.22 -7.41 -21.13
N GLU A 66 4.28 -6.84 -22.32
CA GLU A 66 5.42 -6.06 -22.80
C GLU A 66 5.55 -4.76 -21.99
N GLY A 67 6.07 -4.89 -20.78
CA GLY A 67 6.62 -3.80 -19.99
C GLY A 67 7.95 -4.31 -19.47
N LYS A 68 9.05 -3.81 -20.02
CA LYS A 68 10.40 -3.98 -19.46
C LYS A 68 10.35 -3.53 -17.99
N LEU A 69 10.15 -4.48 -17.09
CA LEU A 69 10.27 -4.32 -15.65
C LEU A 69 11.75 -4.33 -15.30
N GLY A 70 12.41 -3.23 -15.63
CA GLY A 70 13.80 -2.95 -15.31
C GLY A 70 14.04 -1.48 -15.59
N ASP A 71 14.27 -0.71 -14.53
CA ASP A 71 14.58 0.73 -14.49
C ASP A 71 13.47 1.78 -14.65
N MET A 72 12.18 1.44 -14.80
CA MET A 72 11.15 2.46 -15.04
C MET A 72 10.00 2.50 -14.03
N VAL A 73 10.32 2.52 -12.73
CA VAL A 73 9.35 2.97 -11.72
C VAL A 73 9.54 4.47 -11.50
N GLY A 74 8.87 5.29 -12.32
CA GLY A 74 8.65 6.71 -12.01
C GLY A 74 9.54 7.75 -12.72
N GLN A 75 10.17 7.43 -13.86
CA GLN A 75 10.70 8.46 -14.76
C GLN A 75 9.89 8.46 -16.05
N GLY A 76 8.75 9.15 -16.03
CA GLY A 76 8.18 9.69 -17.25
C GLY A 76 8.98 10.94 -17.62
N GLU A 77 9.29 11.12 -18.90
CA GLU A 77 9.87 12.35 -19.47
C GLU A 77 8.80 13.46 -19.49
N GLY A 78 8.12 13.64 -18.36
CA GLY A 78 6.98 14.54 -18.24
C GLY A 78 7.34 15.76 -17.43
N ASP A 79 6.95 16.92 -17.96
CA ASP A 79 7.15 18.17 -17.26
C ASP A 79 6.25 18.27 -16.03
N VAL A 80 6.67 19.07 -15.04
CA VAL A 80 5.88 19.34 -13.83
C VAL A 80 4.53 19.92 -14.24
N GLY A 81 3.46 19.14 -14.10
CA GLY A 81 2.10 19.50 -14.48
C GLY A 81 1.51 18.70 -15.65
N GLU A 82 2.28 17.78 -16.24
CA GLU A 82 1.76 16.88 -17.27
C GLU A 82 0.71 15.92 -16.68
N VAL A 83 -0.48 15.89 -17.30
CA VAL A 83 -1.59 15.06 -16.85
C VAL A 83 -1.70 13.82 -17.73
N ILE A 84 -1.16 12.72 -17.23
CA ILE A 84 -1.34 11.38 -17.81
C ILE A 84 -2.76 10.86 -17.52
N GLY A 85 -3.40 10.23 -18.51
CA GLY A 85 -4.66 9.50 -18.33
C GLY A 85 -5.96 10.26 -18.60
N LYS A 86 -5.94 11.41 -19.29
CA LYS A 86 -7.18 12.05 -19.74
C LYS A 86 -7.79 11.26 -20.90
N ARG A 87 -8.94 10.60 -20.65
CA ARG A 87 -9.83 10.14 -21.71
C ARG A 87 -10.78 11.30 -22.08
N PRO A 88 -10.85 11.73 -23.35
CA PRO A 88 -11.86 12.70 -23.76
C PRO A 88 -13.24 12.15 -23.41
N LEU A 89 -14.10 12.98 -22.82
CA LEU A 89 -15.53 12.70 -22.84
C LEU A 89 -15.94 12.91 -24.30
N GLU A 90 -16.41 11.86 -24.96
CA GLU A 90 -17.03 12.00 -26.28
C GLU A 90 -18.24 12.95 -26.12
N GLU A 91 -18.10 14.18 -26.60
CA GLU A 91 -19.22 15.08 -26.78
C GLU A 91 -20.01 14.59 -28.01
N GLY A 92 -21.16 13.96 -27.76
CA GLY A 92 -22.29 14.05 -28.68
C GLY A 92 -22.87 12.72 -29.17
N GLY A 93 -24.15 12.55 -28.88
CA GLY A 93 -25.07 11.55 -29.45
C GLY A 93 -26.41 11.61 -28.75
#